data_AF-A0A1D7Y646-F1
#
_entry.id   AF-A0A1D7Y646-F1
#
_cell.length_a   1.000
_cell.length_b   1.000
_cell.length_c   1.000
_cell.angle_alpha   90.00
_cell.angle_beta   90.00
_cell.angle_gamma   90.00
#
_symmetry.space_group_name_H-M   'P 1'
#
loop_
_entity.id
_entity.type
_entity.pdbx_description
1 polymer ?
#
loop_
_entity_poly.entity_id
_entity_poly.type
_entity_poly.pdbx_seq_one_letter_code
_entity_poly.pdbx_strand_id
1 'polypeptide(L)'
;MTARRLAWLLRFLASGHGLLTIGASAAAGLAVGMLPNLAQAVPSVGGKWWWLALVAIGSVVVFAVCATLLYGREGVGIVLLVGEDGWDTTRLIAMRNNALQRHPSCFTVNVSELLGPYGPGSPNSQSRPDAAPDRVRFAHRVMQARMLEEGQAPEQVSLYVTARHVDAYRLGGLLRDQRHPSLSLMMFSREQGVGIVEALRLHSGLTQQPDARDLELLRDVLLRDPQSEGPEWVPFALPGGVTARRVAIVLPMAGHNAGMQEESLAAARDGRSERYRFPGQAEIPERCAGGLVFATRPGNVPDRREIFEALVRYVNHHWQQKLSEMRANGDSSLRGWLFTDGPVEVVVALGNVLGRQTELVSWGPPPDGPGTHAGSGTGSGGGR
;
A
#
# COMPACT_ATOMS: atom_id res chain seq x y z
N MET A 1 -7.52 -10.32 43.21
CA MET A 1 -6.61 -10.17 42.03
C MET A 1 -6.07 -11.49 41.47
N THR A 2 -6.07 -12.59 42.22
CA THR A 2 -5.53 -13.91 41.83
C THR A 2 -6.40 -14.67 40.81
N ALA A 3 -7.73 -14.59 40.91
CA ALA A 3 -8.65 -15.34 40.02
C ALA A 3 -8.57 -14.92 38.53
N ARG A 4 -8.39 -13.62 38.25
CA ARG A 4 -8.22 -13.11 36.87
C ARG A 4 -6.90 -13.56 36.24
N ARG A 5 -5.83 -13.61 37.02
CA ARG A 5 -4.53 -14.10 36.56
C ARG A 5 -4.56 -15.61 36.30
N LEU A 6 -5.22 -16.38 37.17
CA LEU A 6 -5.39 -17.82 37.00
C LEU A 6 -6.23 -18.17 35.75
N ALA A 7 -7.32 -17.44 35.54
CA ALA A 7 -8.18 -17.62 34.36
C ALA A 7 -7.45 -17.24 33.05
N TRP A 8 -6.62 -16.19 33.07
CA TRP A 8 -5.78 -15.84 31.93
C TRP A 8 -4.72 -16.90 31.66
N LEU A 9 -4.06 -17.42 32.70
CA LEU A 9 -3.01 -18.42 32.58
C LEU A 9 -3.55 -19.77 32.08
N LEU A 10 -4.73 -20.20 32.54
CA LEU A 10 -5.43 -21.38 32.01
C LEU A 10 -5.84 -21.20 30.54
N ARG A 11 -6.34 -20.02 30.15
CA ARG A 11 -6.65 -19.70 28.74
C ARG A 11 -5.39 -19.68 27.88
N PHE A 12 -4.29 -19.15 28.42
CA PHE A 12 -3.01 -19.13 27.73
C PHE A 12 -2.46 -20.54 27.53
N LEU A 13 -2.42 -21.37 28.58
CA LEU A 13 -1.99 -22.78 28.51
C LEU A 13 -2.87 -23.64 27.58
N ALA A 14 -4.17 -23.35 27.50
CA ALA A 14 -5.09 -24.03 26.59
C ALA A 14 -5.04 -23.50 25.14
N SER A 15 -4.32 -22.40 24.89
CA SER A 15 -4.17 -21.84 23.55
C SER A 15 -3.02 -22.54 22.79
N GLY A 16 -3.08 -22.54 21.46
CA GLY A 16 -1.99 -23.07 20.62
C GLY A 16 -0.63 -22.41 20.91
N HIS A 17 -0.63 -21.12 21.28
CA HIS A 17 0.59 -20.40 21.67
C HIS A 17 1.15 -20.87 23.01
N GLY A 18 0.30 -21.22 23.97
CA GLY A 18 0.71 -21.80 25.26
C GLY A 18 1.31 -23.19 25.14
N LEU A 19 0.70 -24.04 24.31
CA LEU A 19 1.23 -25.37 24.01
C LEU A 19 2.60 -25.31 23.31
N LEU A 20 2.77 -24.39 22.35
CA LEU A 20 4.05 -24.17 21.67
C LEU A 20 5.13 -23.64 22.62
N THR A 21 4.80 -22.74 23.55
CA THR A 21 5.76 -22.21 24.54
C THR A 21 6.15 -23.25 25.58
N ILE A 22 5.23 -24.11 26.03
CA ILE A 22 5.56 -25.27 26.87
C ILE A 22 6.47 -26.23 26.10
N GLY A 23 6.13 -26.54 24.84
CA GLY A 23 6.94 -27.42 23.99
C GLY A 23 8.36 -26.88 23.77
N ALA A 24 8.49 -25.59 23.46
CA ALA A 24 9.79 -24.93 23.31
C ALA A 24 10.58 -24.92 24.63
N SER A 25 9.93 -24.67 25.76
CA SER A 25 10.57 -24.65 27.08
C SER A 25 11.02 -26.04 27.54
N ALA A 26 10.21 -27.08 27.28
CA ALA A 26 10.56 -28.46 27.54
C ALA A 26 11.71 -28.94 26.63
N ALA A 27 11.68 -28.59 25.34
CA ALA A 27 12.75 -28.90 24.39
C ALA A 27 14.06 -28.17 24.71
N ALA A 28 13.99 -26.90 25.10
CA ALA A 28 15.17 -26.14 25.56
C ALA A 28 15.72 -26.70 26.88
N GLY A 29 14.85 -27.10 27.82
CA GLY A 29 15.24 -27.79 29.05
C GLY A 29 15.91 -29.14 28.80
N LEU A 30 15.44 -29.90 27.81
CA LEU A 30 16.08 -31.14 27.35
C LEU A 30 17.44 -30.87 26.69
N ALA A 31 17.54 -29.82 25.87
CA ALA A 31 18.76 -29.46 25.16
C ALA A 31 19.86 -28.90 26.09
N VAL A 32 19.48 -28.09 27.10
CA VAL A 32 20.42 -27.38 27.99
C VAL A 32 20.67 -28.13 29.30
N GLY A 33 19.64 -28.76 29.88
CA GLY A 33 19.67 -29.29 31.24
C GLY A 33 19.87 -30.79 31.38
N MET A 34 19.52 -31.60 30.38
CA MET A 34 19.54 -33.06 30.51
C MET A 34 20.77 -33.76 29.95
N LEU A 35 21.66 -33.05 29.24
CA LEU A 35 22.92 -33.63 28.73
C LEU A 35 23.80 -34.29 29.82
N PRO A 36 24.00 -33.70 31.03
CA PRO A 36 24.82 -34.32 32.06
C PRO A 36 24.18 -35.56 32.68
N ASN A 37 22.87 -35.53 32.94
CA ASN A 37 22.14 -36.65 33.55
C ASN A 37 21.87 -37.80 32.56
N LEU A 38 21.65 -37.50 31.28
CA LEU A 38 21.53 -38.52 30.23
C LEU A 38 22.86 -39.21 29.95
N ALA A 39 23.98 -38.49 30.01
CA ALA A 39 25.33 -39.07 29.88
C ALA A 39 25.65 -40.03 31.05
N GLN A 40 25.19 -39.71 32.26
CA GLN A 40 25.32 -40.60 33.43
C GLN A 40 24.40 -41.83 33.37
N ALA A 41 23.29 -41.78 32.62
CA ALA A 41 22.35 -42.89 32.45
C ALA A 41 22.72 -43.86 31.29
N VAL A 42 23.68 -43.52 30.43
CA VAL A 42 24.12 -44.37 29.30
C VAL A 42 24.52 -45.81 29.70
N PRO A 43 25.15 -46.06 30.86
CA PRO A 43 25.51 -47.42 31.27
C PRO A 43 24.30 -48.31 31.56
N SER A 44 23.15 -47.75 31.97
CA SER A 44 21.97 -48.54 32.37
C SER A 44 21.00 -48.85 31.23
N VAL A 45 21.12 -48.19 30.08
CA VAL A 45 20.22 -48.34 28.90
C VAL A 45 20.89 -49.11 27.74
N GLY A 46 21.96 -49.85 28.03
CA GLY A 46 22.58 -50.76 27.05
C GLY A 46 23.44 -50.10 25.97
N GLY A 47 24.06 -48.94 26.25
CA GLY A 47 25.14 -48.39 25.43
C GLY A 47 24.75 -47.83 24.05
N LYS A 48 23.46 -47.61 23.80
CA LYS A 48 22.94 -47.18 22.49
C LYS A 48 22.97 -45.66 22.33
N TRP A 49 24.17 -45.12 22.07
CA TRP A 49 24.41 -43.68 21.79
C TRP A 49 23.52 -43.08 20.70
N TRP A 50 23.09 -43.89 19.72
CA TRP A 50 22.22 -43.45 18.63
C TRP A 50 20.83 -42.98 19.10
N TRP A 51 20.30 -43.51 20.20
CA TRP A 51 18.99 -43.11 20.73
C TRP A 51 19.04 -41.70 21.34
N LEU A 52 20.12 -41.38 22.06
CA LEU A 52 20.35 -40.03 22.60
C LEU A 52 20.49 -38.98 21.49
N ALA A 53 21.21 -39.33 20.41
CA ALA A 53 21.32 -38.46 19.25
C ALA A 53 19.95 -38.19 18.60
N LEU A 54 19.10 -39.22 18.47
CA LEU A 54 17.74 -39.07 17.95
C LEU A 54 16.87 -38.15 18.81
N VAL A 55 16.92 -38.29 20.14
CA VAL A 55 16.16 -37.45 21.08
C VAL A 55 16.66 -36.00 21.05
N ALA A 56 17.97 -35.78 20.98
CA ALA A 56 18.55 -34.45 20.86
C ALA A 56 18.13 -33.76 19.55
N ILE A 57 18.26 -34.46 18.41
CA ILE A 57 17.84 -33.95 17.10
C ILE A 57 16.33 -33.66 17.09
N GLY A 58 15.51 -34.58 17.61
CA GLY A 58 14.06 -34.38 17.71
C GLY A 58 13.70 -33.16 18.56
N SER A 59 14.39 -32.94 19.68
CA SER A 59 14.18 -31.78 20.54
C SER A 59 14.55 -30.46 19.86
N VAL A 60 15.68 -30.43 19.13
CA VAL A 60 16.09 -29.26 18.34
C VAL A 60 15.09 -28.95 17.22
N VAL A 61 14.59 -29.98 16.52
CA VAL A 61 13.58 -29.79 15.46
C VAL A 61 12.27 -29.26 16.04
N VAL A 62 11.79 -29.81 17.15
CA VAL A 62 10.58 -29.30 17.83
C VAL A 62 10.78 -27.87 18.30
N PHE A 63 11.93 -27.55 18.92
CA PHE A 63 12.25 -26.18 19.32
C PHE A 63 12.28 -25.23 18.11
N ALA A 64 12.97 -25.62 17.03
CA ALA A 64 13.06 -24.82 15.81
C ALA A 64 11.69 -24.57 15.20
N VAL A 65 10.84 -25.60 15.10
CA VAL A 65 9.46 -25.46 14.59
C VAL A 65 8.64 -24.56 15.49
N CYS A 66 8.67 -24.76 16.81
CA CYS A 66 7.94 -23.93 17.77
C CYS A 66 8.42 -22.48 17.76
N ALA A 67 9.73 -22.25 17.73
CA ALA A 67 10.32 -20.92 17.65
C ALA A 67 9.96 -20.23 16.33
N THR A 68 9.99 -20.96 15.20
CA THR A 68 9.59 -20.40 13.91
C THR A 68 8.10 -20.05 13.88
N LEU A 69 7.24 -20.87 14.50
CA LEU A 69 5.81 -20.59 14.59
C LEU A 69 5.47 -19.44 15.56
N LEU A 70 6.23 -19.29 16.64
CA LEU A 70 6.02 -18.27 17.67
C LEU A 70 6.64 -16.92 17.32
N TYR A 71 7.86 -16.92 16.79
CA TYR A 71 8.63 -15.71 16.47
C TYR A 71 8.58 -15.34 14.99
N GLY A 72 8.03 -16.19 14.12
CA GLY A 72 7.86 -15.85 12.69
C GLY A 72 6.71 -14.88 12.41
N ARG A 73 5.87 -14.59 13.41
CA ARG A 73 4.70 -13.72 13.27
C ARG A 73 4.93 -12.44 14.05
N GLU A 74 5.42 -11.42 13.37
CA GLU A 74 5.70 -10.11 13.94
C GLU A 74 4.81 -9.02 13.33
N GLY A 75 4.59 -7.95 14.10
CA GLY A 75 3.90 -6.76 13.64
C GLY A 75 2.38 -6.83 13.57
N VAL A 76 1.80 -5.86 12.87
CA VAL A 76 0.35 -5.68 12.75
C VAL A 76 -0.07 -5.69 11.29
N GLY A 77 -1.05 -6.51 10.94
CA GLY A 77 -1.71 -6.49 9.63
C GLY A 77 -2.92 -5.57 9.64
N ILE A 78 -3.02 -4.63 8.70
CA ILE A 78 -4.15 -3.72 8.57
C ILE A 78 -4.73 -3.85 7.17
N VAL A 79 -5.96 -4.33 7.06
CA VAL A 79 -6.72 -4.39 5.81
C VAL A 79 -7.64 -3.20 5.74
N LEU A 80 -7.35 -2.27 4.84
CA LEU A 80 -8.04 -0.98 4.72
C LEU A 80 -8.87 -0.93 3.43
N LEU A 81 -10.17 -0.67 3.61
CA LEU A 81 -11.16 -0.55 2.53
C LEU A 81 -11.70 0.89 2.51
N VAL A 82 -11.30 1.65 1.50
CA VAL A 82 -11.71 3.04 1.31
C VAL A 82 -12.54 3.16 0.03
N GLY A 83 -13.87 3.01 0.18
CA GLY A 83 -14.84 3.13 -0.92
C GLY A 83 -15.95 2.09 -0.84
N GLU A 84 -17.06 2.32 -1.55
CA GLU A 84 -18.32 1.61 -1.29
C GLU A 84 -18.65 0.43 -2.21
N ASP A 85 -18.30 0.44 -3.50
CA ASP A 85 -18.96 -0.51 -4.42
C ASP A 85 -18.02 -1.23 -5.40
N GLY A 86 -18.33 -2.52 -5.64
CA GLY A 86 -17.78 -3.30 -6.76
C GLY A 86 -16.41 -3.95 -6.54
N TRP A 87 -15.87 -3.92 -5.32
CA TRP A 87 -14.61 -4.60 -5.03
C TRP A 87 -14.77 -6.12 -5.03
N ASP A 88 -13.79 -6.82 -5.59
CA ASP A 88 -13.77 -8.28 -5.61
C ASP A 88 -13.62 -8.83 -4.18
N THR A 89 -14.72 -9.38 -3.65
CA THR A 89 -14.79 -9.98 -2.31
C THR A 89 -13.79 -11.12 -2.13
N THR A 90 -13.46 -11.85 -3.20
CA THR A 90 -12.48 -12.94 -3.18
C THR A 90 -11.09 -12.41 -2.86
N ARG A 91 -10.71 -11.29 -3.50
CA ARG A 91 -9.43 -10.61 -3.25
C ARG A 91 -9.35 -10.07 -1.83
N LEU A 92 -10.44 -9.52 -1.30
CA LEU A 92 -10.51 -9.02 0.07
C LEU A 92 -10.35 -10.13 1.11
N ILE A 93 -11.03 -11.26 0.89
CA ILE A 93 -10.89 -12.45 1.74
C ILE A 93 -9.45 -12.96 1.69
N ALA A 94 -8.82 -13.00 0.52
CA ALA A 94 -7.43 -13.40 0.38
C ALA A 94 -6.47 -12.47 1.15
N MET A 95 -6.65 -11.15 1.04
CA MET A 95 -5.86 -10.16 1.79
C MET A 95 -6.00 -10.33 3.30
N ARG A 96 -7.24 -10.50 3.79
CA ARG A 96 -7.51 -10.74 5.21
C ARG A 96 -6.90 -12.04 5.70
N ASN A 97 -7.03 -13.13 4.93
CA ASN A 97 -6.45 -14.42 5.29
C ASN A 97 -4.92 -14.36 5.32
N ASN A 98 -4.30 -13.67 4.37
CA ASN A 98 -2.84 -13.48 4.37
C ASN A 98 -2.38 -12.65 5.59
N ALA A 99 -3.08 -11.55 5.90
CA ALA A 99 -2.79 -10.75 7.08
C ALA A 99 -2.91 -11.57 8.39
N LEU A 100 -3.97 -12.39 8.50
CA LEU A 100 -4.21 -13.30 9.63
C LEU A 100 -3.25 -14.49 9.68
N GLN A 101 -2.50 -14.79 8.61
CA GLN A 101 -1.45 -15.80 8.63
C GLN A 101 -0.10 -15.21 9.03
N ARG A 102 0.19 -13.99 8.56
CA ARG A 102 1.49 -13.33 8.74
C ARG A 102 1.64 -12.59 10.06
N HIS A 103 0.56 -12.03 10.60
CA HIS A 103 0.62 -11.17 11.79
C HIS A 103 -0.17 -11.77 12.96
N PRO A 104 0.29 -11.60 14.21
CA PRO A 104 -0.46 -12.00 15.40
C PRO A 104 -1.73 -11.17 15.58
N SER A 105 -1.67 -9.87 15.26
CA SER A 105 -2.81 -8.94 15.27
C SER A 105 -3.17 -8.52 13.86
N CYS A 106 -4.46 -8.60 13.54
CA CYS A 106 -5.01 -8.17 12.25
C CYS A 106 -6.27 -7.33 12.46
N PHE A 107 -6.30 -6.15 11.84
CA PHE A 107 -7.44 -5.25 11.86
C PHE A 107 -8.00 -5.07 10.46
N THR A 108 -9.32 -5.08 10.35
CA THR A 108 -10.01 -4.75 9.09
C THR A 108 -10.79 -3.46 9.31
N VAL A 109 -10.54 -2.47 8.46
CA VAL A 109 -11.17 -1.16 8.51
C VAL A 109 -11.97 -0.99 7.23
N ASN A 110 -13.28 -1.19 7.34
CA ASN A 110 -14.23 -0.83 6.29
C ASN A 110 -14.80 0.56 6.57
N VAL A 111 -14.27 1.58 5.87
CA VAL A 111 -14.66 2.98 6.09
C VAL A 111 -16.15 3.18 5.84
N SER A 112 -16.68 2.49 4.85
CA SER A 112 -18.08 2.61 4.43
C SER A 112 -19.03 2.06 5.49
N GLU A 113 -18.74 0.87 6.02
CA GLU A 113 -19.49 0.28 7.14
C GLU A 113 -19.40 1.15 8.40
N LEU A 114 -18.23 1.74 8.67
CA LEU A 114 -18.00 2.56 9.86
C LEU A 114 -18.65 3.95 9.78
N LEU A 115 -18.75 4.54 8.57
CA LEU A 115 -19.44 5.82 8.36
C LEU A 115 -20.96 5.63 8.20
N GLY A 116 -21.41 4.43 7.84
CA GLY A 116 -22.82 4.06 7.78
C GLY A 116 -23.67 5.06 6.97
N PRO A 117 -24.87 5.45 7.45
CA PRO A 117 -25.78 6.35 6.73
C PRO A 117 -25.27 7.81 6.64
N TYR A 118 -24.08 8.12 7.16
CA TYR A 118 -23.45 9.43 7.04
C TYR A 118 -22.31 9.43 6.01
N GLY A 119 -22.13 8.33 5.28
CA GLY A 119 -21.15 8.21 4.20
C GLY A 119 -21.54 9.00 2.93
N PRO A 120 -20.55 9.46 2.15
CA PRO A 120 -20.76 10.02 0.80
C PRO A 120 -21.52 9.06 -0.14
N GLY A 121 -22.80 9.34 -0.43
CA GLY A 121 -23.66 8.46 -1.24
C GLY A 121 -24.91 7.95 -0.50
N SER A 122 -25.03 8.26 0.80
CA SER A 122 -26.24 7.99 1.56
C SER A 122 -27.42 8.86 1.11
N PRO A 123 -28.66 8.34 1.08
CA PRO A 123 -29.85 9.16 0.82
C PRO A 123 -29.99 10.33 1.81
N ASN A 124 -29.40 10.23 3.01
CA ASN A 124 -29.39 11.30 4.01
C ASN A 124 -28.23 12.31 3.85
N SER A 125 -27.26 12.06 2.96
CA SER A 125 -26.15 13.01 2.71
C SER A 125 -26.55 14.18 1.80
N GLN A 126 -27.72 14.12 1.17
CA GLN A 126 -28.24 15.22 0.34
C GLN A 126 -28.59 16.49 1.16
N SER A 127 -28.82 16.35 2.46
CA SER A 127 -29.25 17.47 3.32
C SER A 127 -28.12 18.40 3.78
N ARG A 128 -26.85 18.10 3.47
CA ARG A 128 -25.70 18.97 3.79
C ARG A 128 -24.50 18.68 2.86
N PRO A 129 -24.43 19.27 1.66
CA PRO A 129 -23.36 19.00 0.69
C PRO A 129 -21.94 19.32 1.20
N ASP A 130 -21.82 20.18 2.23
CA ASP A 130 -20.52 20.63 2.77
C ASP A 130 -19.95 19.76 3.91
N ALA A 131 -20.65 18.70 4.35
CA ALA A 131 -20.29 17.97 5.56
C ALA A 131 -20.10 16.45 5.37
N ALA A 132 -19.89 15.98 4.13
CA ALA A 132 -19.52 14.58 3.93
C ALA A 132 -18.16 14.31 4.62
N PRO A 133 -18.07 13.37 5.57
CA PRO A 133 -16.83 13.11 6.28
C PRO A 133 -15.74 12.66 5.29
N ASP A 134 -14.57 13.28 5.39
CA ASP A 134 -13.38 12.92 4.63
C ASP A 134 -12.99 11.47 4.94
N ARG A 135 -13.41 10.55 4.06
CA ARG A 135 -13.24 9.08 4.19
C ARG A 135 -11.78 8.70 4.44
N VAL A 136 -10.86 9.36 3.74
CA VAL A 136 -9.43 9.07 3.80
C VAL A 136 -8.87 9.51 5.16
N ARG A 137 -9.24 10.70 5.62
CA ARG A 137 -8.85 11.18 6.94
C ARG A 137 -9.46 10.36 8.07
N PHE A 138 -10.71 9.89 7.91
CA PHE A 138 -11.34 8.98 8.85
C PHE A 138 -10.62 7.63 8.92
N ALA A 139 -10.37 6.99 7.77
CA ALA A 139 -9.54 5.77 7.66
C ALA A 139 -8.21 5.91 8.40
N HIS A 140 -7.48 6.99 8.11
CA HIS A 140 -6.20 7.28 8.72
C HIS A 140 -6.30 7.41 10.25
N ARG A 141 -7.32 8.11 10.77
CA ARG A 141 -7.54 8.26 12.23
C ARG A 141 -7.89 6.93 12.90
N VAL A 142 -8.76 6.11 12.28
CA VAL A 142 -9.11 4.79 12.80
C VAL A 142 -7.88 3.89 12.85
N MET A 143 -7.08 3.89 11.78
CA MET A 143 -5.82 3.16 11.72
C MET A 143 -4.89 3.58 12.88
N GLN A 144 -4.68 4.88 13.07
CA GLN A 144 -3.85 5.40 14.17
C GLN A 144 -4.40 5.01 15.54
N ALA A 145 -5.72 5.09 15.75
CA ALA A 145 -6.34 4.71 17.02
C ALA A 145 -6.11 3.23 17.34
N ARG A 146 -6.28 2.32 16.35
CA ARG A 146 -6.03 0.89 16.53
C ARG A 146 -4.57 0.57 16.84
N MET A 147 -3.65 1.30 16.22
CA MET A 147 -2.22 1.15 16.50
C MET A 147 -1.85 1.63 17.91
N LEU A 148 -2.52 2.66 18.42
CA LEU A 148 -2.33 3.13 19.81
C LEU A 148 -2.91 2.15 20.84
N GLU A 149 -4.01 1.46 20.51
CA GLU A 149 -4.62 0.44 21.39
C GLU A 149 -3.72 -0.78 21.63
N GLU A 150 -2.84 -1.12 20.68
CA GLU A 150 -1.84 -2.19 20.83
C GLU A 150 -0.72 -1.85 21.85
N GLY A 151 -0.69 -0.63 22.39
CA GLY A 151 0.12 -0.23 23.55
C GLY A 151 1.61 0.00 23.29
N GLN A 152 2.24 -0.78 22.41
CA GLN A 152 3.59 -0.53 21.88
C GLN A 152 3.52 -0.19 20.39
N ALA A 153 4.32 0.78 19.94
CA ALA A 153 4.42 1.09 18.52
C ALA A 153 4.98 -0.14 17.78
N PRO A 154 4.20 -0.79 16.92
CA PRO A 154 4.66 -2.00 16.25
C PRO A 154 5.87 -1.67 15.36
N GLU A 155 6.91 -2.52 15.43
CA GLU A 155 8.12 -2.35 14.61
C GLU A 155 7.82 -2.52 13.11
N GLN A 156 6.88 -3.41 12.81
CA GLN A 156 6.44 -3.73 11.46
C GLN A 156 4.92 -3.59 11.33
N VAL A 157 4.50 -2.80 10.34
CA VAL A 157 3.08 -2.64 9.98
C VAL A 157 2.92 -3.06 8.53
N SER A 158 2.01 -3.98 8.26
CA SER A 158 1.69 -4.38 6.89
C SER A 158 0.28 -3.90 6.53
N LEU A 159 0.21 -3.03 5.55
CA LEU A 159 -1.02 -2.36 5.13
C LEU A 159 -1.48 -2.92 3.77
N TYR A 160 -2.67 -3.48 3.75
CA TYR A 160 -3.35 -4.00 2.57
C TYR A 160 -4.42 -2.99 2.18
N VAL A 161 -4.15 -2.17 1.15
CA VAL A 161 -5.04 -1.06 0.78
C VAL A 161 -5.90 -1.44 -0.42
N THR A 162 -7.20 -1.31 -0.27
CA THR A 162 -8.16 -1.32 -1.38
C THR A 162 -8.88 0.01 -1.41
N ALA A 163 -8.48 0.88 -2.33
CA ALA A 163 -8.97 2.24 -2.46
C ALA A 163 -8.92 2.71 -3.90
N ARG A 164 -9.74 3.72 -4.25
CA ARG A 164 -9.57 4.45 -5.51
C ARG A 164 -8.23 5.17 -5.50
N HIS A 165 -7.60 5.38 -6.66
CA HIS A 165 -6.28 6.01 -6.74
C HIS A 165 -6.23 7.38 -6.05
N VAL A 166 -7.26 8.21 -6.19
CA VAL A 166 -7.32 9.52 -5.52
C VAL A 166 -7.30 9.41 -3.99
N ASP A 167 -7.98 8.42 -3.44
CA ASP A 167 -8.06 8.18 -2.01
C ASP A 167 -6.75 7.57 -1.50
N ALA A 168 -6.17 6.63 -2.26
CA ALA A 168 -4.86 6.03 -2.00
C ALA A 168 -3.74 7.08 -1.98
N TYR A 169 -3.74 7.99 -2.96
CA TYR A 169 -2.78 9.08 -3.04
C TYR A 169 -2.87 10.01 -1.83
N ARG A 170 -4.10 10.42 -1.49
CA ARG A 170 -4.35 11.25 -0.29
C ARG A 170 -3.96 10.53 0.99
N LEU A 171 -4.24 9.23 1.11
CA LEU A 171 -3.82 8.42 2.24
C LEU A 171 -2.30 8.44 2.40
N GLY A 172 -1.57 8.23 1.30
CA GLY A 172 -0.11 8.34 1.25
C GLY A 172 0.41 9.66 1.84
N GLY A 173 -0.20 10.77 1.43
CA GLY A 173 0.13 12.10 1.93
C GLY A 173 -0.08 12.25 3.44
N LEU A 174 -1.13 11.65 4.00
CA LEU A 174 -1.38 11.63 5.46
C LEU A 174 -0.38 10.72 6.20
N LEU A 175 0.04 9.60 5.58
CA LEU A 175 1.02 8.67 6.16
C LEU A 175 2.43 9.26 6.26
N ARG A 176 2.72 10.35 5.54
CA ARG A 176 4.05 10.98 5.52
C ARG A 176 4.52 11.44 6.90
N ASP A 177 3.60 11.99 7.70
CA ASP A 177 3.94 12.54 9.01
C ASP A 177 3.94 11.47 10.11
N GLN A 178 3.74 10.19 9.75
CA GLN A 178 3.77 9.09 10.70
C GLN A 178 5.20 8.61 10.99
N ARG A 179 5.49 8.40 12.27
CA ARG A 179 6.79 7.96 12.80
C ARG A 179 6.94 6.44 12.87
N HIS A 180 6.35 5.70 11.93
CA HIS A 180 6.55 4.25 11.92
C HIS A 180 7.90 3.93 11.28
N PRO A 181 8.77 3.15 11.94
CA PRO A 181 10.09 2.83 11.41
C PRO A 181 10.00 2.00 10.11
N SER A 182 8.94 1.20 9.95
CA SER A 182 8.66 0.53 8.68
C SER A 182 7.15 0.26 8.49
N LEU A 183 6.57 0.80 7.42
CA LEU A 183 5.21 0.45 6.97
C LEU A 183 5.32 -0.21 5.60
N SER A 184 4.98 -1.49 5.53
CA SER A 184 5.00 -2.29 4.31
C SER A 184 3.64 -2.21 3.63
N LEU A 185 3.59 -1.86 2.36
CA LEU A 185 2.39 -1.94 1.53
C LEU A 185 2.34 -3.33 0.90
N MET A 186 1.22 -4.01 1.10
CA MET A 186 1.00 -5.36 0.60
C MET A 186 0.05 -5.30 -0.58
N MET A 187 0.40 -5.99 -1.67
CA MET A 187 -0.42 -6.04 -2.87
C MET A 187 -0.83 -7.47 -3.22
N PHE A 188 -1.92 -7.58 -3.95
CA PHE A 188 -2.24 -8.79 -4.69
C PHE A 188 -1.55 -8.69 -6.05
N SER A 189 -0.58 -9.57 -6.30
CA SER A 189 0.19 -9.58 -7.55
C SER A 189 -0.70 -9.93 -8.74
N ARG A 190 -0.42 -9.28 -9.86
CA ARG A 190 -1.01 -9.56 -11.18
C ARG A 190 -0.26 -10.69 -11.89
N GLU A 191 0.92 -11.08 -11.40
CA GLU A 191 1.68 -12.21 -11.92
C GLU A 191 1.01 -13.55 -11.53
N GLN A 192 0.90 -14.46 -12.50
CA GLN A 192 0.21 -15.73 -12.29
C GLN A 192 0.91 -16.56 -11.21
N GLY A 193 0.15 -16.99 -10.20
CA GLY A 193 0.61 -17.91 -9.16
C GLY A 193 1.42 -17.27 -8.02
N VAL A 194 1.68 -15.96 -8.05
CA VAL A 194 2.49 -15.26 -7.03
C VAL A 194 1.68 -14.89 -5.78
N GLY A 195 0.38 -14.60 -5.93
CA GLY A 195 -0.51 -14.31 -4.80
C GLY A 195 -0.26 -12.94 -4.18
N ILE A 196 -0.13 -12.87 -2.84
CA ILE A 196 0.06 -11.61 -2.12
C ILE A 196 1.54 -11.41 -1.78
N VAL A 197 2.06 -10.25 -2.15
CA VAL A 197 3.48 -9.88 -1.99
C VAL A 197 3.63 -8.51 -1.34
N GLU A 198 4.82 -8.27 -0.80
CA GLU A 198 5.20 -6.95 -0.33
C GLU A 198 5.53 -6.06 -1.54
N ALA A 199 4.69 -5.06 -1.79
CA ALA A 199 4.80 -4.17 -2.93
C ALA A 199 5.90 -3.12 -2.74
N LEU A 200 5.97 -2.49 -1.57
CA LEU A 200 7.01 -1.51 -1.22
C LEU A 200 6.95 -1.19 0.27
N ARG A 201 8.03 -0.65 0.82
CA ARG A 201 8.06 -0.09 2.17
C ARG A 201 8.05 1.42 2.13
N LEU A 202 7.15 2.03 2.91
CA LEU A 202 7.22 3.45 3.22
C LEU A 202 8.31 3.68 4.26
N HIS A 203 9.45 4.21 3.81
CA HIS A 203 10.58 4.60 4.63
C HIS A 203 11.21 5.89 4.12
N SER A 204 12.05 6.53 4.95
CA SER A 204 12.71 7.81 4.61
C SER A 204 13.59 7.72 3.35
N GLY A 205 14.20 6.56 3.12
CA GLY A 205 14.97 6.26 1.90
C GLY A 205 14.22 6.52 0.58
N LEU A 206 12.88 6.46 0.54
CA LEU A 206 12.11 6.78 -0.68
C LEU A 206 12.27 8.23 -1.15
N THR A 207 12.76 9.12 -0.28
CA THR A 207 13.02 10.54 -0.61
C THR A 207 14.46 10.79 -1.08
N GLN A 208 15.34 9.79 -0.98
CA GLN A 208 16.73 9.88 -1.41
C GLN A 208 16.85 9.79 -2.94
N GLN A 209 17.98 10.27 -3.46
CA GLN A 209 18.34 10.10 -4.86
C GLN A 209 18.48 8.61 -5.20
N PRO A 210 18.01 8.14 -6.37
CA PRO A 210 18.23 6.77 -6.81
C PRO A 210 19.73 6.45 -6.91
N ASP A 211 20.13 5.29 -6.41
CA ASP A 211 21.51 4.81 -6.48
C ASP A 211 21.78 4.03 -7.78
N ALA A 212 23.03 3.58 -7.98
CA ALA A 212 23.40 2.85 -9.19
C ALA A 212 22.59 1.55 -9.39
N ARG A 213 22.21 0.88 -8.29
CA ARG A 213 21.43 -0.36 -8.32
C ARG A 213 19.98 -0.06 -8.73
N ASP A 214 19.40 1.03 -8.25
CA ASP A 214 18.07 1.47 -8.68
C ASP A 214 18.03 1.74 -10.17
N LEU A 215 19.03 2.48 -10.68
CA LEU A 215 19.11 2.82 -12.10
C LEU A 215 19.31 1.56 -12.96
N GLU A 216 20.08 0.58 -12.48
CA GLU A 216 20.21 -0.72 -13.15
C GLU A 216 18.89 -1.50 -13.19
N LEU A 217 18.17 -1.59 -12.06
CA LEU A 217 16.85 -2.23 -11.99
C LEU A 217 15.84 -1.57 -12.94
N LEU A 218 15.87 -0.24 -13.05
CA LEU A 218 14.95 0.53 -13.87
C LEU A 218 15.29 0.48 -15.36
N ARG A 219 16.51 0.07 -15.74
CA ARG A 219 16.92 -0.05 -17.15
C ARG A 219 16.01 -0.98 -17.93
N ASP A 220 15.50 -2.04 -17.30
CA ASP A 220 14.60 -2.98 -17.96
C ASP A 220 13.11 -2.60 -17.89
N VAL A 221 12.79 -1.58 -17.09
CA VAL A 221 11.42 -1.15 -16.81
C VAL A 221 11.06 0.10 -17.60
N LEU A 222 11.99 1.05 -17.72
CA LEU A 222 11.77 2.33 -18.38
C LEU A 222 12.09 2.26 -19.88
N LEU A 223 11.35 3.04 -20.65
CA LEU A 223 11.54 3.13 -22.10
C LEU A 223 12.88 3.81 -22.44
N ARG A 224 13.25 4.83 -21.67
CA ARG A 224 14.50 5.60 -21.81
C ARG A 224 15.52 5.15 -20.77
N ASP A 225 16.81 5.25 -21.09
CA ASP A 225 17.87 4.86 -20.15
C ASP A 225 17.85 5.79 -18.91
N PRO A 226 17.58 5.26 -17.70
CA PRO A 226 17.53 6.07 -16.49
C PRO A 226 18.85 6.74 -16.14
N GLN A 227 19.99 6.22 -16.60
CA GLN A 227 21.32 6.76 -16.27
C GLN A 227 21.72 7.94 -17.17
N SER A 228 21.52 7.83 -18.48
CA SER A 228 22.02 8.81 -19.46
C SER A 228 20.96 9.79 -19.94
N GLU A 229 19.70 9.37 -20.02
CA GLU A 229 18.66 10.16 -20.69
C GLU A 229 17.68 10.83 -19.73
N GLY A 230 17.37 10.18 -18.62
CA GLY A 230 16.36 10.68 -17.69
C GLY A 230 14.91 10.57 -18.22
N PRO A 231 13.93 11.07 -17.47
CA PRO A 231 12.56 11.22 -17.97
C PRO A 231 12.48 12.22 -19.13
N GLU A 232 11.49 12.05 -19.99
CA GLU A 232 11.24 12.97 -21.10
C GLU A 232 10.54 14.24 -20.62
N TRP A 233 11.04 15.40 -21.06
CA TRP A 233 10.37 16.68 -20.87
C TRP A 233 9.63 17.10 -22.14
N VAL A 234 8.32 17.25 -22.05
CA VAL A 234 7.45 17.70 -23.14
C VAL A 234 6.96 19.12 -22.85
N PRO A 235 7.53 20.18 -23.45
CA PRO A 235 7.11 21.55 -23.22
C PRO A 235 5.74 21.83 -23.87
N PHE A 236 4.93 22.68 -23.25
CA PHE A 236 3.65 23.13 -23.82
C PHE A 236 3.72 24.60 -24.23
N ALA A 237 3.18 24.90 -25.42
CA ALA A 237 2.99 26.28 -25.85
C ALA A 237 1.85 26.91 -25.04
N LEU A 238 2.17 27.93 -24.27
CA LEU A 238 1.19 28.70 -23.50
C LEU A 238 0.68 29.86 -24.36
N PRO A 239 -0.64 30.13 -24.37
CA PRO A 239 -1.17 31.34 -24.97
C PRO A 239 -0.53 32.58 -24.32
N GLY A 240 -0.26 33.61 -25.12
CA GLY A 240 0.34 34.85 -24.62
C GLY A 240 -0.43 35.42 -23.42
N GLY A 241 0.29 35.77 -22.36
CA GLY A 241 -0.27 36.33 -21.12
C GLY A 241 -0.72 35.33 -20.07
N VAL A 242 -0.67 34.01 -20.34
CA VAL A 242 -0.98 32.97 -19.33
C VAL A 242 0.30 32.51 -18.64
N THR A 243 0.41 32.72 -17.33
CA THR A 243 1.46 32.10 -16.52
C THR A 243 1.08 30.67 -16.19
N ALA A 244 1.87 29.70 -16.63
CA ALA A 244 1.67 28.32 -16.21
C ALA A 244 1.99 28.19 -14.72
N ARG A 245 1.05 27.57 -13.98
CA ARG A 245 1.20 27.36 -12.54
C ARG A 245 1.48 25.90 -12.19
N ARG A 246 1.55 25.03 -13.19
CA ARG A 246 1.66 23.59 -12.99
C ARG A 246 2.65 22.89 -13.90
N VAL A 247 3.06 21.71 -13.49
CA VAL A 247 3.82 20.74 -14.29
C VAL A 247 3.11 19.40 -14.21
N ALA A 248 2.93 18.72 -15.33
CA ALA A 248 2.38 17.36 -15.33
C ALA A 248 3.48 16.34 -15.04
N ILE A 249 3.16 15.32 -14.25
CA ILE A 249 3.95 14.12 -14.01
C ILE A 249 3.14 12.97 -14.59
N VAL A 250 3.67 12.33 -15.63
CA VAL A 250 2.95 11.27 -16.36
C VAL A 250 3.73 9.97 -16.16
N LEU A 251 3.11 9.02 -15.45
CA LEU A 251 3.70 7.73 -15.10
C LEU A 251 2.75 6.60 -15.51
N PRO A 252 2.79 6.17 -16.78
CA PRO A 252 2.12 4.96 -17.22
C PRO A 252 2.88 3.75 -16.68
N MET A 253 2.18 2.80 -16.08
CA MET A 253 2.74 1.57 -15.51
C MET A 253 1.99 0.32 -15.94
N ALA A 254 0.72 0.45 -16.30
CA ALA A 254 -0.06 -0.69 -16.78
C ALA A 254 -0.04 -0.72 -18.31
N GLY A 255 0.41 -1.84 -18.87
CA GLY A 255 0.47 -2.02 -20.33
C GLY A 255 -0.90 -2.05 -21.02
N HIS A 256 -2.01 -2.01 -20.27
CA HIS A 256 -3.36 -2.07 -20.83
C HIS A 256 -3.90 -0.71 -21.30
N ASN A 257 -3.29 0.42 -20.91
CA ASN A 257 -3.76 1.76 -21.30
C ASN A 257 -2.78 2.45 -22.25
N ALA A 258 -2.66 1.92 -23.48
CA ALA A 258 -1.70 2.39 -24.47
C ALA A 258 -1.83 3.90 -24.83
N GLY A 259 -3.02 4.49 -24.66
CA GLY A 259 -3.26 5.92 -24.92
C GLY A 259 -3.01 6.84 -23.72
N MET A 260 -2.68 6.30 -22.54
CA MET A 260 -2.63 7.08 -21.30
C MET A 260 -1.67 8.27 -21.38
N GLN A 261 -0.49 8.08 -21.96
CA GLN A 261 0.52 9.13 -22.05
C GLN A 261 0.00 10.31 -22.88
N GLU A 262 -0.50 10.05 -24.08
CA GLU A 262 -1.02 11.08 -24.99
C GLU A 262 -2.22 11.80 -24.38
N GLU A 263 -3.15 11.06 -23.78
CA GLU A 263 -4.35 11.61 -23.17
C GLU A 263 -4.03 12.45 -21.93
N SER A 264 -3.07 12.02 -21.10
CA SER A 264 -2.61 12.77 -19.93
C SER A 264 -1.94 14.08 -20.33
N LEU A 265 -1.10 14.04 -21.37
CA LEU A 265 -0.41 15.24 -21.88
C LEU A 265 -1.40 16.23 -22.50
N ALA A 266 -2.39 15.75 -23.26
CA ALA A 266 -3.46 16.58 -23.80
C ALA A 266 -4.27 17.23 -22.67
N ALA A 267 -4.69 16.44 -21.67
CA ALA A 267 -5.44 16.91 -20.52
C ALA A 267 -4.65 17.99 -19.73
N ALA A 268 -3.35 17.77 -19.50
CA ALA A 268 -2.48 18.72 -18.81
C ALA A 268 -2.24 20.03 -19.59
N ARG A 269 -2.15 19.95 -20.92
CA ARG A 269 -2.00 21.11 -21.80
C ARG A 269 -3.24 21.99 -21.78
N ASP A 270 -4.42 21.36 -21.88
CA ASP A 270 -5.69 22.08 -21.98
C ASP A 270 -6.26 22.49 -20.61
N GLY A 271 -5.80 21.84 -19.53
CA GLY A 271 -6.32 22.02 -18.18
C GLY A 271 -7.73 21.43 -17.99
N ARG A 272 -8.18 20.58 -18.93
CA ARG A 272 -9.51 19.98 -18.97
C ARG A 272 -9.47 18.65 -19.72
N SER A 273 -10.44 17.78 -19.43
CA SER A 273 -10.57 16.48 -20.08
C SER A 273 -11.98 15.94 -19.85
N GLU A 274 -12.48 15.13 -20.79
CA GLU A 274 -13.70 14.34 -20.61
C GLU A 274 -13.46 13.07 -19.79
N ARG A 275 -12.20 12.62 -19.68
CA ARG A 275 -11.81 11.37 -19.00
C ARG A 275 -11.08 11.57 -17.68
N TYR A 276 -10.44 12.72 -17.50
CA TYR A 276 -9.73 13.07 -16.28
C TYR A 276 -10.51 14.10 -15.46
N ARG A 277 -10.59 13.85 -14.15
CA ARG A 277 -11.15 14.80 -13.20
C ARG A 277 -10.02 15.54 -12.49
N PHE A 278 -10.00 16.87 -12.67
CA PHE A 278 -9.01 17.74 -12.05
C PHE A 278 -9.40 18.10 -10.62
N PRO A 279 -8.43 18.11 -9.69
CA PRO A 279 -8.67 18.53 -8.32
C PRO A 279 -9.02 20.01 -8.26
N GLY A 280 -10.08 20.36 -7.53
CA GLY A 280 -10.44 21.74 -7.22
C GLY A 280 -10.79 22.59 -8.44
N GLN A 281 -11.61 22.07 -9.36
CA GLN A 281 -12.06 22.75 -10.58
C GLN A 281 -12.39 24.23 -10.31
N ALA A 282 -11.46 25.11 -10.67
CA ALA A 282 -11.67 26.54 -10.69
C ALA A 282 -12.42 26.92 -11.98
N GLU A 283 -13.12 28.05 -11.97
CA GLU A 283 -13.81 28.59 -13.16
C GLU A 283 -12.84 28.83 -14.34
N ILE A 284 -11.54 29.00 -14.06
CA ILE A 284 -10.47 29.12 -15.05
C ILE A 284 -9.61 27.85 -15.00
N PRO A 285 -9.51 27.10 -16.12
CA PRO A 285 -8.68 25.90 -16.16
C PRO A 285 -7.20 26.26 -16.00
N GLU A 286 -6.59 25.74 -14.93
CA GLU A 286 -5.14 25.84 -14.75
C GLU A 286 -4.44 24.96 -15.80
N ARG A 287 -3.34 25.46 -16.37
CA ARG A 287 -2.59 24.74 -17.41
C ARG A 287 -1.18 24.44 -16.95
N CYS A 288 -0.64 23.32 -17.45
CA CYS A 288 0.75 22.96 -17.22
C CYS A 288 1.70 23.71 -18.17
N ALA A 289 2.92 23.98 -17.71
CA ALA A 289 4.03 24.48 -18.54
C ALA A 289 4.61 23.39 -19.45
N GLY A 290 4.42 22.14 -19.06
CA GLY A 290 4.92 20.95 -19.74
C GLY A 290 4.63 19.69 -18.92
N GLY A 291 5.05 18.55 -19.44
CA GLY A 291 4.96 17.25 -18.80
C GLY A 291 6.33 16.60 -18.62
N LEU A 292 6.56 16.04 -17.44
CA LEU A 292 7.65 15.13 -17.12
C LEU A 292 7.14 13.69 -17.25
N VAL A 293 7.61 12.98 -18.27
CA VAL A 293 7.09 11.67 -18.67
C VAL A 293 8.08 10.57 -18.27
N PHE A 294 7.57 9.64 -17.46
CA PHE A 294 8.27 8.45 -17.00
C PHE A 294 7.72 7.23 -17.74
N ALA A 295 7.94 7.18 -19.06
CA ALA A 295 7.41 6.11 -19.89
C ALA A 295 8.00 4.76 -19.50
N THR A 296 7.14 3.79 -19.18
CA THR A 296 7.52 2.39 -18.97
C THR A 296 7.48 1.63 -20.29
N ARG A 297 8.26 0.54 -20.40
CA ARG A 297 8.23 -0.34 -21.57
C ARG A 297 6.87 -1.05 -21.68
N PRO A 298 6.46 -1.46 -22.90
CA PRO A 298 5.24 -2.23 -23.08
C PRO A 298 5.22 -3.48 -22.20
N GLY A 299 4.12 -3.65 -21.45
CA GLY A 299 3.98 -4.70 -20.44
C GLY A 299 3.59 -4.10 -19.08
N ASN A 300 3.38 -4.96 -18.09
CA ASN A 300 3.24 -4.49 -16.72
C ASN A 300 4.63 -4.36 -16.10
N VAL A 301 4.85 -3.30 -15.32
CA VAL A 301 6.01 -3.23 -14.42
C VAL A 301 5.97 -4.47 -13.51
N PRO A 302 7.08 -5.23 -13.38
CA PRO A 302 7.08 -6.45 -12.56
C PRO A 302 6.72 -6.16 -11.11
N ASP A 303 5.98 -7.08 -10.47
CA ASP A 303 5.47 -6.91 -9.10
C ASP A 303 6.57 -7.19 -8.06
N ARG A 304 7.67 -6.44 -8.13
CA ARG A 304 8.83 -6.59 -7.24
C ARG A 304 9.05 -5.33 -6.43
N ARG A 305 9.25 -5.53 -5.14
CA ARG A 305 9.47 -4.47 -4.15
C ARG A 305 10.55 -3.47 -4.54
N GLU A 306 11.75 -3.98 -4.77
CA GLU A 306 12.90 -3.17 -5.17
C GLU A 306 12.68 -2.35 -6.45
N ILE A 307 11.86 -2.83 -7.40
CA ILE A 307 11.53 -2.09 -8.63
C ILE A 307 10.58 -0.93 -8.33
N PHE A 308 9.52 -1.16 -7.55
CA PHE A 308 8.59 -0.09 -7.17
C PHE A 308 9.26 0.97 -6.30
N GLU A 309 10.11 0.57 -5.35
CA GLU A 309 10.87 1.53 -4.52
C GLU A 309 11.88 2.33 -5.35
N ALA A 310 12.58 1.70 -6.31
CA ALA A 310 13.47 2.39 -7.23
C ALA A 310 12.69 3.40 -8.10
N LEU A 311 11.52 3.00 -8.64
CA LEU A 311 10.69 3.85 -9.48
C LEU A 311 10.16 5.07 -8.71
N VAL A 312 9.67 4.88 -7.48
CA VAL A 312 9.20 5.99 -6.63
C VAL A 312 10.33 6.97 -6.31
N ARG A 313 11.52 6.47 -5.97
CA ARG A 313 12.72 7.31 -5.76
C ARG A 313 13.10 8.09 -7.01
N TYR A 314 13.12 7.42 -8.15
CA TYR A 314 13.44 8.00 -9.45
C TYR A 314 12.46 9.13 -9.84
N VAL A 315 11.16 8.90 -9.69
CA VAL A 315 10.12 9.90 -9.94
C VAL A 315 10.27 11.09 -9.00
N ASN A 316 10.45 10.84 -7.70
CA ASN A 316 10.63 11.91 -6.71
C ASN A 316 11.89 12.73 -7.00
N HIS A 317 13.02 12.09 -7.29
CA HIS A 317 14.28 12.78 -7.59
C HIS A 317 14.15 13.74 -8.76
N HIS A 318 13.66 13.26 -9.92
CA HIS A 318 13.52 14.12 -11.10
C HIS A 318 12.41 15.17 -10.96
N TRP A 319 11.36 14.89 -10.17
CA TRP A 319 10.38 15.90 -9.82
C TRP A 319 11.02 17.05 -9.02
N GLN A 320 11.79 16.75 -7.97
CA GLN A 320 12.47 17.78 -7.18
C GLN A 320 13.50 18.55 -8.01
N GLN A 321 14.26 17.85 -8.86
CA GLN A 321 15.18 18.48 -9.80
C GLN A 321 14.43 19.47 -10.71
N LYS A 322 13.32 19.04 -11.32
CA LYS A 322 12.56 19.91 -12.24
C LYS A 322 11.97 21.12 -11.53
N LEU A 323 11.44 20.94 -10.32
CA LEU A 323 10.98 22.06 -9.50
C LEU A 323 12.11 23.05 -9.17
N SER A 324 13.31 22.56 -8.89
CA SER A 324 14.46 23.42 -8.60
C SER A 324 14.87 24.26 -9.82
N GLU A 325 14.91 23.64 -11.00
CA GLU A 325 15.20 24.31 -12.27
C GLU A 325 14.18 25.40 -12.59
N MET A 326 12.89 25.09 -12.45
CA MET A 326 11.82 26.05 -12.76
C MET A 326 11.78 27.21 -11.76
N ARG A 327 12.02 26.95 -10.47
CA ARG A 327 12.10 28.02 -9.46
C ARG A 327 13.28 28.95 -9.70
N ALA A 328 14.42 28.42 -10.16
CA ALA A 328 15.57 29.23 -10.53
C ALA A 328 15.26 30.18 -11.70
N ASN A 329 14.32 29.80 -12.58
CA ASN A 329 13.85 30.62 -13.69
C ASN A 329 12.73 31.62 -13.29
N GLY A 330 12.40 31.73 -12.00
CA GLY A 330 11.43 32.71 -11.48
C GLY A 330 10.02 32.18 -11.22
N ASP A 331 9.73 30.91 -11.52
CA ASP A 331 8.40 30.32 -11.34
C ASP A 331 8.21 29.76 -9.91
N SER A 332 7.85 30.63 -8.97
CA SER A 332 7.81 30.30 -7.54
C SER A 332 6.56 29.55 -7.04
N SER A 333 5.49 29.47 -7.84
CA SER A 333 4.18 28.90 -7.43
C SER A 333 3.83 27.56 -8.06
N LEU A 334 4.81 26.83 -8.61
CA LEU A 334 4.55 25.61 -9.35
C LEU A 334 4.09 24.44 -8.46
N ARG A 335 2.93 23.89 -8.82
CA ARG A 335 2.41 22.61 -8.30
C ARG A 335 2.45 21.53 -9.38
N GLY A 336 2.43 20.26 -8.98
CA GLY A 336 2.37 19.13 -9.91
C GLY A 336 0.96 18.58 -10.08
N TRP A 337 0.67 18.05 -11.27
CA TRP A 337 -0.43 17.12 -11.48
C TRP A 337 0.12 15.74 -11.81
N LEU A 338 -0.24 14.74 -11.03
CA LEU A 338 0.17 13.36 -11.25
C LEU A 338 -0.90 12.60 -12.02
N PHE A 339 -0.49 11.99 -13.13
CA PHE A 339 -1.28 11.07 -13.94
C PHE A 339 -0.61 9.70 -13.88
N THR A 340 -1.29 8.70 -13.32
CA THR A 340 -0.76 7.32 -13.25
C THR A 340 -1.88 6.29 -13.21
N ASP A 341 -1.64 5.12 -13.81
CA ASP A 341 -2.46 3.92 -13.73
C ASP A 341 -1.78 2.78 -12.94
N GLY A 342 -0.75 3.15 -12.18
CA GLY A 342 0.02 2.24 -11.34
C GLY A 342 -0.82 1.50 -10.29
N PRO A 343 -0.27 0.45 -9.69
CA PRO A 343 -0.93 -0.25 -8.60
C PRO A 343 -1.18 0.72 -7.41
N VAL A 344 -2.24 0.44 -6.65
CA VAL A 344 -2.72 1.30 -5.56
C VAL A 344 -1.59 1.63 -4.58
N GLU A 345 -0.75 0.63 -4.31
CA GLU A 345 0.39 0.69 -3.40
C GLU A 345 1.44 1.71 -3.87
N VAL A 346 1.77 1.72 -5.17
CA VAL A 346 2.66 2.72 -5.74
C VAL A 346 2.03 4.12 -5.66
N VAL A 347 0.72 4.23 -5.86
CA VAL A 347 0.02 5.52 -5.74
C VAL A 347 -0.01 6.04 -4.30
N VAL A 348 -0.14 5.16 -3.29
CA VAL A 348 0.06 5.52 -1.89
C VAL A 348 1.50 6.03 -1.67
N ALA A 349 2.51 5.34 -2.20
CA ALA A 349 3.91 5.76 -2.05
C ALA A 349 4.21 7.11 -2.71
N LEU A 350 3.69 7.34 -3.92
CA LEU A 350 3.80 8.63 -4.60
C LEU A 350 3.10 9.74 -3.80
N GLY A 351 1.93 9.47 -3.23
CA GLY A 351 1.25 10.39 -2.33
C GLY A 351 2.10 10.75 -1.10
N ASN A 352 2.80 9.77 -0.54
CA ASN A 352 3.69 9.95 0.61
C ASN A 352 4.85 10.91 0.30
N VAL A 353 5.51 10.73 -0.85
CA VAL A 353 6.71 11.51 -1.19
C VAL A 353 6.38 12.83 -1.91
N LEU A 354 5.39 12.84 -2.82
CA LEU A 354 5.05 13.99 -3.68
C LEU A 354 3.87 14.84 -3.17
N GLY A 355 3.05 14.32 -2.24
CA GLY A 355 1.72 14.88 -1.92
C GLY A 355 1.67 16.31 -1.41
N ARG A 356 2.79 16.89 -0.94
CA ARG A 356 2.84 18.30 -0.51
C ARG A 356 2.85 19.29 -1.67
N GLN A 357 3.30 18.85 -2.84
CA GLN A 357 3.55 19.72 -4.00
C GLN A 357 2.72 19.33 -5.21
N THR A 358 2.04 18.19 -5.17
CA THR A 358 1.37 17.62 -6.32
C THR A 358 0.03 17.02 -5.94
N GLU A 359 -0.90 17.02 -6.89
CA GLU A 359 -2.24 16.46 -6.73
C GLU A 359 -2.46 15.38 -7.79
N LEU A 360 -3.09 14.27 -7.42
CA LEU A 360 -3.45 13.24 -8.38
C LEU A 360 -4.66 13.68 -9.22
N VAL A 361 -4.52 13.57 -10.53
CA VAL A 361 -5.62 13.72 -11.49
C VAL A 361 -6.21 12.33 -11.74
N SER A 362 -7.45 12.12 -11.30
CA SER A 362 -8.09 10.81 -11.34
C SER A 362 -8.71 10.52 -12.71
N TRP A 363 -8.55 9.28 -13.18
CA TRP A 363 -9.29 8.74 -14.32
C TRP A 363 -10.72 8.36 -13.93
N GLY A 364 -11.71 8.77 -14.72
CA GLY A 364 -13.09 8.33 -14.59
C GLY A 364 -14.07 9.19 -15.39
N PRO A 365 -15.25 8.66 -15.75
CA PRO A 365 -16.30 9.44 -16.44
C PRO A 365 -16.62 10.71 -15.63
N PRO A 366 -17.12 11.80 -16.21
CA PRO A 366 -17.57 12.95 -15.43
C PRO A 366 -18.60 12.50 -14.38
N PRO A 367 -18.71 13.16 -13.21
CA PRO A 367 -19.85 12.92 -12.34
C PRO A 367 -21.11 13.24 -13.16
N ASP A 368 -22.07 12.32 -13.19
CA ASP A 368 -23.29 12.48 -13.97
C ASP A 368 -23.85 13.89 -13.79
N GLY A 369 -24.01 14.61 -14.89
CA GLY A 369 -24.74 15.87 -14.90
C GLY A 369 -26.15 15.67 -14.33
N PRO A 370 -26.80 16.74 -13.84
CA PRO A 370 -28.09 16.59 -13.19
C PRO A 370 -29.13 15.99 -14.15
N GLY A 371 -29.56 14.77 -13.85
CA GLY A 371 -30.85 14.22 -14.25
C GLY A 371 -31.04 13.91 -15.73
N THR A 372 -30.79 12.67 -16.11
CA THR A 372 -31.72 11.96 -17.00
C THR A 372 -31.95 10.56 -16.46
N HIS A 373 -32.86 10.46 -15.50
CA HIS A 373 -33.63 9.23 -15.31
C HIS A 373 -34.47 9.02 -16.58
N ALA A 374 -33.93 8.31 -17.56
CA ALA A 374 -34.73 7.71 -18.62
C ALA A 374 -35.06 6.28 -18.20
N GLY A 375 -36.33 6.07 -17.85
CA GLY A 375 -36.90 4.92 -17.17
C GLY A 375 -36.51 3.54 -17.73
N SER A 376 -36.10 2.67 -16.82
CA SER A 376 -36.41 1.25 -16.93
C SER A 376 -37.89 1.06 -16.60
N GLY A 377 -38.72 0.94 -17.64
CA GLY A 377 -40.06 0.41 -17.52
C GLY A 377 -40.01 -1.07 -17.16
N THR A 378 -40.42 -1.38 -15.94
CA THR A 378 -40.69 -2.71 -15.40
C THR A 378 -42.00 -3.28 -15.96
N GLY A 379 -42.08 -4.62 -16.01
CA GLY A 379 -43.35 -5.36 -16.09
C GLY A 379 -43.29 -6.56 -17.04
N SER A 380 -42.74 -7.70 -16.63
CA SER A 380 -43.42 -8.77 -15.85
C SER A 380 -44.42 -9.61 -16.65
N GLY A 381 -44.12 -10.91 -16.77
CA GLY A 381 -45.09 -11.92 -16.33
C GLY A 381 -45.43 -13.04 -17.30
N GLY A 382 -45.14 -14.27 -16.87
CA GLY A 382 -46.13 -15.35 -16.89
C GLY A 382 -45.96 -16.39 -17.99
N GLY A 383 -45.72 -17.64 -17.59
CA GLY A 383 -45.59 -18.76 -18.51
C GLY A 383 -46.92 -19.26 -19.08
N ARG A 384 -46.86 -19.72 -20.32
CA ARG A 384 -47.11 -21.10 -20.73
C ARG A 384 -46.59 -21.30 -22.15
#